data_AF-A0A1S3F0M2-F1
#
_entry.id   AF-A0A1S3F0M2-F1
#
_cell.length_a   1.000
_cell.length_b   1.000
_cell.length_c   1.000
_cell.angle_alpha   90.00
_cell.angle_beta   90.00
_cell.angle_gamma   90.00
#
_symmetry.space_group_name_H-M   'P 1'
#
loop_
_entity.id
_entity.type
_entity.pdbx_description
1 polymer ?
#
loop_
_entity_poly.entity_id
_entity_poly.type
_entity_poly.pdbx_seq_one_letter_code
_entity_poly.pdbx_strand_id
1 'polypeptide(L)'
;MSKSKYSVGPMSSVVVPAKETNSTGPREVELILVKEQNGVQLTNSTLINPPSPPGEAQERETWSKKIDFLLSVIGFAVDLANVWRFPYLCYKNGGGAFLVPYLLFMIIAGTPLFYMELALGQFNREGAAGVWKICPVLKGVGFTVILISFYVGFFYNVIIAWALHYFFSSFTVDLPWIRCNNTWNSPNCSEAQAGNASDGPAAGDTFRTTPAAEYFEREVLHLHQSHGIDDLGLPRWQLTACLVLVIVLLYFSLWKGVKTSGKVVWITATMPYMVLTALLLRGVTLPGAIEGIKAYLSVDFRRLCEASVWIDAATQVCFSLGVGFGVLIAFSSYNKFTNNCYRDAIITTAINSLTSFSSGFVVFSFLGYMAQKHNVPIRDVATDGPGLIFIIYPEAIATLPLSSAWAVVFFIMLLTLGIDSAMGGMESVITGLIDEFQLLHRHREVFTLGIVLATFLLSLLCVTNGGIYVFTLLDHFAAGTSILFGVLIEAIGVAWFYGVQQFSEDIKQMTGQRPNLYWRLCWKLVSPCFLLFVVVVSIVTFRPPHYGAYVFPDWANVLGWAIATSSMAMVPIYATYKLCSLPGSFREKLAYAITPEKDRQLVDRGEVRQFTLRHWLLV
;
A
#
# COMPACT_ATOMS: atom_id res chain seq x y z
N MET A 1 69.14 -8.91 36.87
CA MET A 1 69.07 -10.39 36.70
C MET A 1 69.11 -11.02 38.09
N SER A 2 68.36 -12.11 38.28
CA SER A 2 68.29 -12.99 39.47
C SER A 2 67.10 -12.79 40.43
N LYS A 3 66.63 -13.95 40.87
CA LYS A 3 65.29 -14.40 41.27
C LYS A 3 65.14 -14.49 42.81
N SER A 4 63.90 -14.52 43.28
CA SER A 4 63.46 -14.68 44.69
C SER A 4 62.11 -15.41 44.69
N LYS A 5 61.64 -16.17 45.69
CA LYS A 5 62.13 -17.07 46.76
C LYS A 5 60.87 -17.45 47.59
N TYR A 6 60.75 -18.71 48.05
CA TYR A 6 60.00 -19.22 49.23
C TYR A 6 58.46 -19.00 49.33
N SER A 7 57.67 -19.65 50.19
CA SER A 7 57.61 -20.95 50.90
C SER A 7 56.32 -20.94 51.73
N VAL A 8 55.77 -22.11 52.03
CA VAL A 8 54.53 -22.37 52.80
C VAL A 8 54.77 -22.37 54.32
N GLY A 9 53.77 -21.96 55.13
CA GLY A 9 53.65 -22.20 56.58
C GLY A 9 52.55 -21.38 57.29
N PRO A 10 51.99 -21.79 58.46
CA PRO A 10 50.54 -21.89 58.72
C PRO A 10 49.99 -21.02 59.89
N MET A 11 48.71 -21.24 60.25
CA MET A 11 48.00 -21.09 61.56
C MET A 11 46.75 -20.20 61.60
N SER A 12 45.77 -20.69 62.36
CA SER A 12 44.40 -20.20 62.55
C SER A 12 44.28 -19.04 63.54
N SER A 13 43.22 -18.25 63.46
CA SER A 13 42.56 -17.73 64.67
C SER A 13 41.06 -17.48 64.43
N VAL A 14 40.30 -17.82 65.46
CA VAL A 14 38.84 -17.89 65.57
C VAL A 14 38.28 -16.54 66.01
N VAL A 15 37.18 -16.05 65.42
CA VAL A 15 36.10 -15.32 66.13
C VAL A 15 34.77 -15.49 65.36
N VAL A 16 33.74 -15.96 66.08
CA VAL A 16 32.28 -15.94 65.77
C VAL A 16 31.65 -15.40 67.08
N PRO A 17 30.58 -14.56 67.15
CA PRO A 17 29.31 -14.68 66.39
C PRO A 17 28.47 -13.40 66.09
N ALA A 18 27.41 -13.61 65.28
CA ALA A 18 26.01 -13.15 65.44
C ALA A 18 25.38 -12.15 64.43
N LYS A 19 24.31 -12.65 63.77
CA LYS A 19 23.07 -12.00 63.25
C LYS A 19 23.20 -10.99 62.08
N GLU A 20 22.31 -10.88 61.08
CA GLU A 20 21.01 -11.49 60.73
C GLU A 20 20.66 -11.06 59.28
N THR A 21 19.81 -11.84 58.60
CA THR A 21 18.85 -11.46 57.53
C THR A 21 19.29 -10.96 56.13
N ASN A 22 18.83 -11.73 55.12
CA ASN A 22 18.22 -11.34 53.84
C ASN A 22 19.03 -10.53 52.81
N SER A 23 19.43 -11.17 51.71
CA SER A 23 18.68 -11.18 50.44
C SER A 23 19.52 -11.71 49.29
N THR A 24 18.92 -12.63 48.54
CA THR A 24 19.48 -13.42 47.45
C THR A 24 19.69 -12.60 46.18
N GLY A 25 20.93 -12.49 45.70
CA GLY A 25 21.22 -12.27 44.27
C GLY A 25 21.15 -13.59 43.49
N PRO A 26 20.91 -13.59 42.16
CA PRO A 26 20.77 -14.82 41.40
C PRO A 26 22.16 -15.46 41.19
N ARG A 27 22.31 -16.72 41.61
CA ARG A 27 23.42 -17.60 41.24
C ARG A 27 23.07 -18.31 39.94
N GLU A 28 24.00 -18.29 38.98
CA GLU A 28 23.98 -19.16 37.81
C GLU A 28 23.97 -20.63 38.24
N VAL A 29 23.08 -21.43 37.66
CA VAL A 29 23.07 -22.90 37.79
C VAL A 29 23.18 -23.49 36.40
N GLU A 30 24.36 -24.01 36.12
CA GLU A 30 24.71 -24.80 34.94
C GLU A 30 24.19 -26.24 35.16
N LEU A 31 23.28 -26.73 34.31
CA LEU A 31 22.67 -28.06 34.44
C LEU A 31 23.29 -29.02 33.42
N ILE A 32 24.15 -29.91 33.94
CA ILE A 32 24.77 -31.03 33.24
C ILE A 32 23.73 -32.15 33.07
N LEU A 33 23.50 -32.59 31.83
CA LEU A 33 22.62 -33.70 31.48
C LEU A 33 23.30 -35.06 31.72
N VAL A 34 22.81 -35.84 32.68
CA VAL A 34 23.12 -37.28 32.83
C VAL A 34 21.92 -38.09 32.34
N LYS A 35 22.19 -39.02 31.42
CA LYS A 35 21.23 -39.92 30.78
C LYS A 35 21.14 -41.22 31.58
N GLU A 36 19.95 -41.62 32.00
CA GLU A 36 19.68 -43.01 32.38
C GLU A 36 18.29 -43.48 31.92
N GLN A 37 18.26 -44.76 31.57
CA GLN A 37 17.18 -45.48 30.90
C GLN A 37 16.02 -45.80 31.86
N ASN A 38 14.79 -45.55 31.42
CA ASN A 38 13.61 -46.45 31.51
C ASN A 38 12.33 -45.64 31.21
N GLY A 39 11.59 -46.06 30.18
CA GLY A 39 10.54 -45.24 29.56
C GLY A 39 9.23 -45.16 30.34
N VAL A 40 8.60 -43.97 30.34
CA VAL A 40 7.16 -43.73 30.50
C VAL A 40 6.78 -42.41 29.80
N GLN A 41 5.78 -42.49 28.93
CA GLN A 41 4.83 -41.49 28.39
C GLN A 41 5.29 -40.05 28.05
N LEU A 42 5.19 -39.76 26.74
CA LEU A 42 5.20 -38.42 26.15
C LEU A 42 3.90 -37.67 26.53
N THR A 43 3.94 -36.81 27.53
CA THR A 43 2.92 -35.77 27.74
C THR A 43 3.45 -34.46 27.20
N ASN A 44 2.77 -33.90 26.19
CA ASN A 44 3.00 -32.54 25.70
C ASN A 44 2.62 -31.56 26.82
N SER A 45 3.57 -31.24 27.69
CA SER A 45 3.47 -30.08 28.57
C SER A 45 3.63 -28.83 27.73
N THR A 46 2.49 -28.20 27.46
CA THR A 46 2.40 -26.79 27.09
C THR A 46 3.20 -26.00 28.12
N LEU A 47 4.37 -25.47 27.73
CA LEU A 47 5.08 -24.46 28.50
C LEU A 47 4.17 -23.23 28.56
N ILE A 48 3.37 -23.16 29.62
CA ILE A 48 2.73 -21.92 30.05
C ILE A 48 3.89 -21.02 30.49
N ASN A 49 4.25 -20.04 29.66
CA ASN A 49 5.17 -18.99 30.06
C ASN A 49 4.65 -18.39 31.39
N PRO A 50 5.52 -18.20 32.40
CA PRO A 50 5.10 -17.54 33.62
C PRO A 50 4.57 -16.14 33.28
N PRO A 51 3.54 -15.65 33.98
CA PRO A 51 3.04 -14.29 33.77
C PRO A 51 4.19 -13.31 34.03
N SER A 52 4.54 -12.54 33.00
CA SER A 52 5.56 -11.50 33.05
C SER A 52 5.24 -10.48 34.15
N PRO A 53 6.23 -10.01 34.92
CA PRO A 53 6.01 -8.97 35.91
C PRO A 53 5.45 -7.70 35.25
N PRO A 54 4.60 -6.92 35.95
CA PRO A 54 4.03 -5.68 35.41
C PRO A 54 5.14 -4.63 35.26
N GLY A 55 5.72 -4.52 34.06
CA GLY A 55 6.79 -3.56 33.78
C GLY A 55 7.74 -3.95 32.64
N GLU A 56 7.76 -5.20 32.17
CA GLU A 56 8.49 -5.53 30.94
C GLU A 56 7.69 -5.03 29.72
N ALA A 57 8.24 -4.07 29.00
CA ALA A 57 7.72 -3.67 27.69
C ALA A 57 7.59 -4.92 26.82
N GLN A 58 6.38 -5.29 26.43
CA GLN A 58 6.14 -6.45 25.56
C GLN A 58 7.05 -6.34 24.33
N GLU A 59 7.91 -7.33 24.15
CA GLU A 59 8.88 -7.33 23.06
C GLU A 59 8.11 -7.37 21.73
N ARG A 60 8.17 -6.27 20.96
CA ARG A 60 7.42 -6.14 19.69
C ARG A 60 7.77 -7.31 18.79
N GLU A 61 6.74 -7.97 18.25
CA GLU A 61 6.92 -9.08 17.33
C GLU A 61 7.83 -8.70 16.16
N THR A 62 8.48 -9.69 15.56
CA THR A 62 9.36 -9.47 14.40
C THR A 62 9.04 -10.43 13.28
N TRP A 63 9.40 -10.04 12.06
CA TRP A 63 9.34 -10.92 10.89
C TRP A 63 10.13 -12.20 11.12
N SER A 64 9.56 -13.34 10.70
CA SER A 64 10.22 -14.65 10.87
C SER A 64 11.53 -14.71 10.08
N LYS A 65 11.52 -14.21 8.85
CA LYS A 65 12.71 -14.04 7.99
C LYS A 65 12.71 -12.66 7.36
N LYS A 66 13.91 -12.17 7.02
CA LYS A 66 14.07 -10.89 6.30
C LYS A 66 13.36 -10.87 4.95
N ILE A 67 13.32 -12.01 4.26
CA ILE A 67 12.63 -12.12 2.97
C ILE A 67 11.10 -12.01 3.11
N ASP A 68 10.53 -12.39 4.26
CA ASP A 68 9.09 -12.24 4.52
C ASP A 68 8.72 -10.75 4.53
N PHE A 69 9.55 -9.92 5.18
CA PHE A 69 9.43 -8.46 5.12
C PHE A 69 9.56 -7.96 3.68
N LEU A 70 10.64 -8.33 2.98
CA LEU A 70 10.90 -7.83 1.63
C LEU A 70 9.77 -8.18 0.66
N LEU A 71 9.28 -9.42 0.69
CA LEU A 71 8.13 -9.86 -0.12
C LEU A 71 6.84 -9.16 0.29
N SER A 72 6.62 -8.89 1.58
CA SER A 72 5.44 -8.13 2.03
C SER A 72 5.44 -6.70 1.51
N VAL A 73 6.59 -6.03 1.53
CA VAL A 73 6.70 -4.66 0.99
C VAL A 73 6.61 -4.66 -0.54
N ILE A 74 7.20 -5.65 -1.23
CA ILE A 74 7.07 -5.80 -2.68
C ILE A 74 5.61 -6.10 -3.06
N GLY A 75 4.94 -7.02 -2.40
CA GLY A 75 3.54 -7.35 -2.66
C GLY A 75 2.60 -6.20 -2.37
N PHE A 76 2.91 -5.36 -1.37
CA PHE A 76 2.16 -4.13 -1.14
C PHE A 76 2.36 -3.11 -2.27
N ALA A 77 3.61 -2.85 -2.67
CA ALA A 77 3.94 -1.86 -3.69
C ALA A 77 3.55 -2.31 -5.11
N VAL A 78 3.55 -3.61 -5.37
CA VAL A 78 3.18 -4.19 -6.67
C VAL A 78 1.73 -4.63 -6.62
N ASP A 79 0.86 -3.80 -7.18
CA ASP A 79 -0.59 -3.90 -7.13
C ASP A 79 -1.23 -3.86 -8.53
N LEU A 80 -2.55 -3.69 -8.55
CA LEU A 80 -3.32 -3.52 -9.79
C LEU A 80 -2.91 -2.25 -10.57
N ALA A 81 -2.48 -1.17 -9.89
CA ALA A 81 -2.05 0.09 -10.49
C ALA A 81 -0.84 -0.08 -11.40
N ASN A 82 0.07 -1.01 -11.09
CA ASN A 82 1.19 -1.33 -11.98
C ASN A 82 0.71 -1.88 -13.32
N VAL A 83 -0.37 -2.68 -13.34
CA VAL A 83 -0.86 -3.37 -14.54
C VAL A 83 -1.82 -2.50 -15.35
N TRP A 84 -2.79 -1.82 -14.72
CA TRP A 84 -3.82 -1.08 -15.48
C TRP A 84 -3.51 0.40 -15.76
N ARG A 85 -2.73 1.04 -14.90
CA ARG A 85 -2.66 2.52 -14.84
C ARG A 85 -1.34 3.00 -15.39
N PHE A 86 -0.22 2.42 -14.93
CA PHE A 86 1.09 2.80 -15.45
C PHE A 86 1.19 2.65 -16.98
N PRO A 87 0.78 1.52 -17.61
CA PRO A 87 0.88 1.37 -19.05
C PRO A 87 0.00 2.36 -19.81
N TYR A 88 -1.23 2.59 -19.30
CA TYR A 88 -2.14 3.59 -19.86
C TYR A 88 -1.54 5.00 -19.79
N LEU A 89 -0.98 5.39 -18.64
CA LEU A 89 -0.34 6.70 -18.46
C LEU A 89 0.87 6.89 -19.37
N CYS A 90 1.71 5.85 -19.55
CA CYS A 90 2.77 5.89 -20.53
C CYS A 90 2.22 6.24 -21.91
N TYR A 91 1.23 5.49 -22.40
CA TYR A 91 0.65 5.73 -23.73
C TYR A 91 0.01 7.12 -23.87
N LYS A 92 -0.83 7.53 -22.90
CA LYS A 92 -1.51 8.82 -22.89
C LYS A 92 -0.51 9.99 -22.92
N ASN A 93 0.61 9.86 -22.22
CA ASN A 93 1.55 10.96 -21.97
C ASN A 93 2.80 10.93 -22.86
N GLY A 94 2.68 10.39 -24.08
CA GLY A 94 3.77 10.41 -25.08
C GLY A 94 4.67 9.18 -25.06
N GLY A 95 4.12 8.03 -24.66
CA GLY A 95 4.75 6.71 -24.65
C GLY A 95 6.04 6.66 -23.85
N GLY A 96 7.14 6.33 -24.52
CA GLY A 96 8.48 6.26 -23.92
C GLY A 96 8.98 7.61 -23.36
N ALA A 97 8.45 8.74 -23.84
CA ALA A 97 8.82 10.06 -23.29
C ALA A 97 8.38 10.21 -21.83
N PHE A 98 7.27 9.59 -21.43
CA PHE A 98 6.74 9.62 -20.06
C PHE A 98 7.70 8.97 -19.03
N LEU A 99 8.60 8.10 -19.46
CA LEU A 99 9.60 7.49 -18.57
C LEU A 99 10.56 8.54 -18.00
N VAL A 100 10.78 9.67 -18.69
CA VAL A 100 11.65 10.76 -18.21
C VAL A 100 11.08 11.39 -16.93
N PRO A 101 9.87 11.98 -16.93
CA PRO A 101 9.29 12.53 -15.70
C PRO A 101 9.06 11.46 -14.63
N TYR A 102 8.63 10.24 -15.03
CA TYR A 102 8.42 9.14 -14.08
C TYR A 102 9.70 8.75 -13.33
N LEU A 103 10.80 8.48 -14.03
CA LEU A 103 12.08 8.09 -13.42
C LEU A 103 12.70 9.25 -12.64
N LEU A 104 12.55 10.49 -13.12
CA LEU A 104 13.00 11.66 -12.38
C LEU A 104 12.30 11.71 -11.01
N PHE A 105 10.97 11.59 -10.98
CA PHE A 105 10.20 11.60 -9.73
C PHE A 105 10.46 10.40 -8.84
N MET A 106 10.66 9.23 -9.43
CA MET A 106 11.10 8.05 -8.68
C MET A 106 12.41 8.34 -7.94
N ILE A 107 13.38 8.97 -8.60
CA ILE A 107 14.69 9.28 -8.01
C ILE A 107 14.57 10.40 -6.97
N ILE A 108 13.98 11.55 -7.31
CA ILE A 108 14.06 12.75 -6.46
C ILE A 108 13.03 12.81 -5.34
N ALA A 109 11.91 12.10 -5.45
CA ALA A 109 10.80 12.14 -4.50
C ALA A 109 10.37 10.74 -4.02
N GLY A 110 10.04 9.83 -4.93
CA GLY A 110 9.51 8.50 -4.63
C GLY A 110 10.41 7.67 -3.72
N THR A 111 11.60 7.29 -4.21
CA THR A 111 12.57 6.49 -3.45
C THR A 111 13.02 7.19 -2.15
N PRO A 112 13.30 8.51 -2.12
CA PRO A 112 13.60 9.21 -0.89
C PRO A 112 12.48 9.11 0.15
N LEU A 113 11.24 9.37 -0.21
CA LEU A 113 10.11 9.32 0.74
C LEU A 113 9.84 7.89 1.20
N PHE A 114 9.94 6.91 0.29
CA PHE A 114 9.85 5.49 0.62
C PHE A 114 10.93 5.07 1.63
N TYR A 115 12.17 5.50 1.41
CA TYR A 115 13.27 5.25 2.35
C TYR A 115 13.05 5.95 3.69
N MET A 116 12.51 7.17 3.68
CA MET A 116 12.17 7.91 4.90
C MET A 116 11.16 7.15 5.76
N GLU A 117 10.05 6.69 5.18
CA GLU A 117 9.02 5.92 5.92
C GLU A 117 9.56 4.61 6.49
N LEU A 118 10.34 3.85 5.70
CA LEU A 118 10.94 2.61 6.16
C LEU A 118 11.94 2.83 7.31
N ALA A 119 12.76 3.88 7.23
CA ALA A 119 13.69 4.22 8.29
C ALA A 119 12.94 4.72 9.54
N LEU A 120 11.91 5.54 9.35
CA LEU A 120 11.13 6.13 10.43
C LEU A 120 10.37 5.05 11.23
N GLY A 121 9.73 4.09 10.56
CA GLY A 121 9.05 2.98 11.22
C GLY A 121 10.02 2.02 11.91
N GLN A 122 11.14 1.65 11.26
CA GLN A 122 12.13 0.76 11.86
C GLN A 122 12.81 1.35 13.10
N PHE A 123 13.11 2.65 13.10
CA PHE A 123 13.77 3.30 14.24
C PHE A 123 12.86 3.40 15.45
N ASN A 124 11.63 3.87 15.24
CA ASN A 124 10.70 4.13 16.34
C ASN A 124 10.00 2.86 16.83
N ARG A 125 9.91 1.80 16.01
CA ARG A 125 9.21 0.54 16.31
C ARG A 125 7.75 0.77 16.74
N GLU A 126 7.07 1.68 16.07
CA GLU A 126 5.66 2.04 16.28
C GLU A 126 4.93 2.20 14.94
N GLY A 127 3.61 2.02 14.94
CA GLY A 127 2.73 2.23 13.81
C GLY A 127 2.56 3.70 13.42
N ALA A 128 1.78 3.96 12.37
CA ALA A 128 1.68 5.26 11.72
C ALA A 128 1.30 6.42 12.66
N ALA A 129 0.48 6.20 13.71
CA ALA A 129 0.16 7.23 14.70
C ALA A 129 1.22 7.36 15.81
N GLY A 130 1.72 6.23 16.32
CA GLY A 130 2.70 6.19 17.40
C GLY A 130 4.05 6.80 17.01
N VAL A 131 4.45 6.64 15.74
CA VAL A 131 5.71 7.17 15.20
C VAL A 131 5.87 8.68 15.43
N TRP A 132 4.77 9.43 15.46
CA TRP A 132 4.73 10.87 15.67
C TRP A 132 5.04 11.32 17.10
N LYS A 133 5.44 10.42 18.00
CA LYS A 133 6.15 10.79 19.23
C LYS A 133 7.43 11.59 18.97
N ILE A 134 7.95 11.56 17.74
CA ILE A 134 9.02 12.46 17.28
C ILE A 134 8.60 13.94 17.20
N CYS A 135 7.32 14.24 17.00
CA CYS A 135 6.77 15.59 16.90
C CYS A 135 5.28 15.57 17.31
N PRO A 136 4.98 15.66 18.62
CA PRO A 136 3.63 15.45 19.14
C PRO A 136 2.52 16.33 18.53
N VAL A 137 2.85 17.55 18.07
CA VAL A 137 1.89 18.45 17.39
C VAL A 137 1.43 17.90 16.04
N LEU A 138 2.28 17.13 15.35
CA LEU A 138 2.01 16.55 14.04
C LEU A 138 1.46 15.13 14.11
N LYS A 139 1.09 14.64 15.29
CA LYS A 139 0.51 13.29 15.43
C LYS A 139 -0.81 13.09 14.68
N GLY A 140 -1.49 14.18 14.31
CA GLY A 140 -2.62 14.14 13.37
C GLY A 140 -2.26 13.60 11.98
N VAL A 141 -1.00 13.67 11.55
CA VAL A 141 -0.54 13.08 10.28
C VAL A 141 -0.71 11.56 10.30
N GLY A 142 -0.36 10.91 11.40
CA GLY A 142 -0.56 9.47 11.54
C GLY A 142 -2.03 9.05 11.47
N PHE A 143 -2.93 9.82 12.11
CA PHE A 143 -4.38 9.58 12.00
C PHE A 143 -4.92 9.87 10.60
N THR A 144 -4.38 10.87 9.89
CA THR A 144 -4.71 11.18 8.49
C THR A 144 -4.44 9.96 7.62
N VAL A 145 -3.23 9.41 7.74
CA VAL A 145 -2.76 8.26 6.97
C VAL A 145 -3.56 6.98 7.29
N ILE A 146 -3.87 6.74 8.57
CA ILE A 146 -4.72 5.62 8.99
C ILE A 146 -6.12 5.74 8.37
N LEU A 147 -6.71 6.94 8.40
CA LEU A 147 -8.06 7.16 7.87
C LEU A 147 -8.12 7.01 6.34
N ILE A 148 -7.09 7.48 5.63
CA ILE A 148 -6.94 7.25 4.18
C ILE A 148 -6.88 5.76 3.87
N SER A 149 -6.01 5.01 4.57
CA SER A 149 -5.89 3.56 4.37
C SER A 149 -7.20 2.82 4.66
N PHE A 150 -7.98 3.30 5.64
CA PHE A 150 -9.30 2.77 5.92
C PHE A 150 -10.29 3.06 4.78
N TYR A 151 -10.32 4.27 4.24
CA TYR A 151 -11.17 4.62 3.09
C TYR A 151 -10.82 3.84 1.83
N VAL A 152 -9.54 3.63 1.54
CA VAL A 152 -9.11 2.81 0.40
C VAL A 152 -9.56 1.35 0.58
N GLY A 153 -9.54 0.84 1.81
CA GLY A 153 -10.11 -0.47 2.12
C GLY A 153 -11.59 -0.64 1.72
N PHE A 154 -12.38 0.43 1.64
CA PHE A 154 -13.81 0.32 1.29
C PHE A 154 -14.03 -0.05 -0.17
N PHE A 155 -13.29 0.58 -1.10
CA PHE A 155 -13.51 0.37 -2.53
C PHE A 155 -12.51 -0.61 -3.13
N TYR A 156 -11.28 -0.70 -2.59
CA TYR A 156 -10.26 -1.58 -3.14
C TYR A 156 -10.62 -3.06 -3.01
N ASN A 157 -11.23 -3.46 -1.89
CA ASN A 157 -11.71 -4.83 -1.67
C ASN A 157 -12.79 -5.26 -2.67
N VAL A 158 -13.50 -4.31 -3.27
CA VAL A 158 -14.54 -4.56 -4.29
C VAL A 158 -13.89 -5.01 -5.60
N ILE A 159 -12.72 -4.47 -5.94
CA ILE A 159 -11.96 -4.89 -7.12
C ILE A 159 -11.54 -6.36 -6.99
N ILE A 160 -11.11 -6.76 -5.80
CA ILE A 160 -10.76 -8.15 -5.50
C ILE A 160 -12.01 -9.04 -5.59
N ALA A 161 -13.17 -8.55 -5.13
CA ALA A 161 -14.44 -9.26 -5.26
C ALA A 161 -14.86 -9.44 -6.73
N TRP A 162 -14.66 -8.43 -7.59
CA TRP A 162 -14.86 -8.57 -9.04
C TRP A 162 -13.91 -9.61 -9.64
N ALA A 163 -12.63 -9.55 -9.32
CA ALA A 163 -11.65 -10.55 -9.77
C ALA A 163 -12.04 -11.97 -9.33
N LEU A 164 -12.57 -12.12 -8.11
CA LEU A 164 -13.02 -13.41 -7.58
C LEU A 164 -14.26 -13.92 -8.31
N HIS A 165 -15.20 -13.02 -8.64
CA HIS A 165 -16.38 -13.36 -9.43
C HIS A 165 -16.01 -13.85 -10.83
N TYR A 166 -15.08 -13.17 -11.50
CA TYR A 166 -14.56 -13.59 -12.81
C TYR A 166 -13.76 -14.89 -12.72
N PHE A 167 -12.98 -15.10 -11.65
CA PHE A 167 -12.28 -16.35 -11.39
C PHE A 167 -13.26 -17.53 -11.35
N PHE A 168 -14.35 -17.42 -10.57
CA PHE A 168 -15.38 -18.47 -10.52
C PHE A 168 -16.10 -18.65 -11.86
N SER A 169 -16.37 -17.54 -12.55
CA SER A 169 -17.03 -17.57 -13.86
C SER A 169 -16.13 -18.10 -14.99
N SER A 170 -14.83 -18.27 -14.75
CA SER A 170 -13.88 -18.84 -15.70
C SER A 170 -13.86 -20.37 -15.72
N PHE A 171 -14.51 -21.05 -14.76
CA PHE A 171 -14.60 -22.52 -14.70
C PHE A 171 -15.69 -23.08 -15.62
N THR A 172 -15.59 -22.73 -16.91
CA THR A 172 -16.48 -23.18 -17.98
C THR A 172 -15.66 -23.44 -19.23
N VAL A 173 -16.18 -24.25 -20.15
CA VAL A 173 -15.53 -24.51 -21.44
C VAL A 173 -15.64 -23.27 -22.33
N ASP A 174 -16.84 -22.70 -22.44
CA ASP A 174 -17.07 -21.44 -23.15
C ASP A 174 -17.22 -20.31 -22.13
N LEU A 175 -16.32 -19.33 -22.18
CA LEU A 175 -16.35 -18.17 -21.27
C LEU A 175 -17.59 -17.31 -21.53
N PRO A 176 -18.23 -16.75 -20.48
CA PRO A 176 -19.53 -16.09 -20.61
C PRO A 176 -19.46 -14.75 -21.39
N TRP A 177 -18.28 -14.14 -21.48
CA TRP A 177 -18.03 -12.89 -22.22
C TRP A 177 -17.60 -13.08 -23.69
N ILE A 178 -17.79 -14.27 -24.27
CA ILE A 178 -17.40 -14.54 -25.67
C ILE A 178 -18.48 -14.11 -26.68
N ARG A 179 -19.77 -14.31 -26.34
CA ARG A 179 -20.89 -14.20 -27.28
C ARG A 179 -21.91 -13.15 -26.85
N CYS A 180 -22.64 -12.61 -27.81
CA CYS A 180 -23.77 -11.69 -27.58
C CYS A 180 -25.11 -12.41 -27.36
N ASN A 181 -25.14 -13.74 -27.36
CA ASN A 181 -26.38 -14.54 -27.24
C ASN A 181 -26.66 -14.98 -25.80
N ASN A 182 -26.58 -14.05 -24.85
CA ASN A 182 -26.95 -14.30 -23.45
C ASN A 182 -28.14 -13.45 -23.01
N THR A 183 -28.74 -13.80 -21.88
CA THR A 183 -29.93 -13.12 -21.34
C THR A 183 -29.69 -11.67 -20.95
N TRP A 184 -28.44 -11.30 -20.64
CA TRP A 184 -28.05 -9.94 -20.26
C TRP A 184 -27.66 -9.06 -21.47
N ASN A 185 -27.55 -9.63 -22.67
CA ASN A 185 -27.09 -8.88 -23.82
C ASN A 185 -28.16 -7.94 -24.40
N SER A 186 -27.71 -6.83 -24.99
CA SER A 186 -28.59 -5.86 -25.65
C SER A 186 -28.65 -6.13 -27.15
N PRO A 187 -29.66 -5.60 -27.87
CA PRO A 187 -29.67 -5.65 -29.34
C PRO A 187 -28.47 -4.95 -30.00
N ASN A 188 -27.77 -4.07 -29.26
CA ASN A 188 -26.61 -3.32 -29.75
C ASN A 188 -25.27 -4.06 -29.55
N CYS A 189 -25.31 -5.23 -28.92
CA CYS A 189 -24.13 -6.08 -28.74
C CYS A 189 -23.63 -6.58 -30.10
N SER A 190 -22.35 -6.38 -30.39
CA SER A 190 -21.74 -6.90 -31.62
C SER A 190 -20.56 -7.81 -31.32
N GLU A 191 -20.58 -9.00 -31.91
CA GLU A 191 -19.41 -9.87 -31.95
C GLU A 191 -18.42 -9.35 -33.01
N ALA A 192 -17.12 -9.41 -32.71
CA ALA A 192 -16.08 -9.03 -33.65
C ALA A 192 -16.18 -9.90 -34.91
N GLN A 193 -16.66 -9.34 -36.03
CA GLN A 193 -16.90 -10.08 -37.26
C GLN A 193 -15.62 -10.79 -37.74
N ALA A 194 -15.64 -12.13 -37.70
CA ALA A 194 -14.69 -12.95 -38.43
C ALA A 194 -15.05 -12.88 -39.92
N GLY A 195 -14.41 -11.96 -40.64
CA GLY A 195 -14.27 -11.95 -42.10
C GLY A 195 -15.50 -12.35 -42.93
N ASN A 196 -16.37 -11.38 -43.22
CA ASN A 196 -17.08 -11.30 -44.50
C ASN A 196 -17.28 -9.82 -44.83
N ALA A 197 -16.26 -9.23 -45.46
CA ALA A 197 -16.35 -7.91 -46.06
C ALA A 197 -17.33 -7.98 -47.24
N SER A 198 -18.60 -7.62 -47.00
CA SER A 198 -19.53 -7.28 -48.07
C SER A 198 -20.48 -6.14 -47.73
N ASP A 199 -20.68 -5.80 -46.45
CA ASP A 199 -21.43 -4.61 -46.08
C ASP A 199 -20.49 -3.56 -45.49
N GLY A 200 -20.30 -2.47 -46.24
CA GLY A 200 -19.62 -1.27 -45.73
C GLY A 200 -20.34 -0.72 -44.49
N PRO A 201 -19.64 0.07 -43.64
CA PRO A 201 -20.26 0.62 -42.45
C PRO A 201 -21.44 1.50 -42.85
N ALA A 202 -22.65 1.12 -42.45
CA ALA A 202 -23.81 1.98 -42.54
C ALA A 202 -23.51 3.26 -41.74
N ALA A 203 -23.45 4.39 -42.44
CA ALA A 203 -23.28 5.70 -41.84
C ALA A 203 -24.48 5.98 -40.92
N GLY A 204 -24.33 5.72 -39.63
CA GLY A 204 -25.38 5.94 -38.63
C GLY A 204 -25.29 5.11 -37.34
N ASP A 205 -24.52 4.02 -37.29
CA ASP A 205 -24.46 3.15 -36.11
C ASP A 205 -23.55 3.75 -35.01
N THR A 206 -24.16 4.49 -34.11
CA THR A 206 -23.58 4.92 -32.82
C THR A 206 -23.26 3.71 -31.94
N PHE A 207 -21.98 3.56 -31.57
CA PHE A 207 -21.40 2.68 -30.53
C PHE A 207 -21.99 1.28 -30.39
N ARG A 208 -21.53 0.33 -31.22
CA ARG A 208 -21.72 -1.10 -30.94
C ARG A 208 -20.85 -1.52 -29.75
N THR A 209 -21.45 -2.13 -28.73
CA THR A 209 -20.80 -2.60 -27.49
C THR A 209 -20.25 -4.01 -27.67
N THR A 210 -19.12 -4.34 -27.03
CA THR A 210 -18.54 -5.69 -27.10
C THR A 210 -19.22 -6.64 -26.10
N PRO A 211 -19.21 -7.96 -26.35
CA PRO A 211 -19.81 -8.93 -25.42
C PRO A 211 -19.20 -8.86 -24.01
N ALA A 212 -17.90 -8.56 -23.91
CA ALA A 212 -17.21 -8.41 -22.64
C ALA A 212 -17.62 -7.14 -21.88
N ALA A 213 -17.85 -6.03 -22.61
CA ALA A 213 -18.34 -4.80 -21.99
C ALA A 213 -19.74 -5.02 -21.40
N GLU A 214 -20.64 -5.65 -22.16
CA GLU A 214 -21.98 -5.94 -21.67
C GLU A 214 -22.00 -6.98 -20.54
N TYR A 215 -21.10 -7.96 -20.56
CA TYR A 215 -20.95 -8.88 -19.44
C TYR A 215 -20.58 -8.13 -18.15
N PHE A 216 -19.59 -7.24 -18.20
CA PHE A 216 -19.20 -6.46 -17.02
C PHE A 216 -20.32 -5.51 -16.56
N GLU A 217 -20.84 -4.68 -17.46
CA GLU A 217 -21.78 -3.62 -17.10
C GLU A 217 -23.19 -4.16 -16.80
N ARG A 218 -23.66 -5.16 -17.55
CA ARG A 218 -25.05 -5.64 -17.45
C ARG A 218 -25.21 -6.88 -16.59
N GLU A 219 -24.28 -7.84 -16.62
CA GLU A 219 -24.39 -9.08 -15.83
C GLU A 219 -23.66 -8.99 -14.48
N VAL A 220 -22.43 -8.50 -14.46
CA VAL A 220 -21.65 -8.41 -13.21
C VAL A 220 -22.14 -7.26 -12.34
N LEU A 221 -22.19 -6.04 -12.90
CA LEU A 221 -22.54 -4.82 -12.17
C LEU A 221 -24.04 -4.52 -12.12
N HIS A 222 -24.82 -4.97 -13.11
CA HIS A 222 -26.22 -4.56 -13.28
C HIS A 222 -26.41 -3.02 -13.40
N LEU A 223 -25.42 -2.33 -13.95
CA LEU A 223 -25.38 -0.88 -14.05
C LEU A 223 -26.57 -0.29 -14.81
N HIS A 224 -27.08 -1.02 -15.81
CA HIS A 224 -28.25 -0.62 -16.60
C HIS A 224 -29.55 -0.47 -15.77
N GLN A 225 -29.56 -0.94 -14.52
CA GLN A 225 -30.68 -0.81 -13.58
C GLN A 225 -30.57 0.43 -12.68
N SER A 226 -29.46 1.16 -12.75
CA SER A 226 -29.20 2.37 -11.95
C SER A 226 -29.13 3.59 -12.86
N HIS A 227 -29.83 4.65 -12.48
CA HIS A 227 -29.80 5.93 -13.20
C HIS A 227 -28.70 6.90 -12.74
N GLY A 228 -27.94 6.54 -11.70
CA GLY A 228 -26.88 7.39 -11.15
C GLY A 228 -26.55 7.06 -9.70
N ILE A 229 -25.74 7.90 -9.07
CA ILE A 229 -25.34 7.74 -7.66
C ILE A 229 -26.51 7.93 -6.68
N ASP A 230 -27.56 8.65 -7.08
CA ASP A 230 -28.80 8.81 -6.31
C ASP A 230 -29.64 7.52 -6.25
N ASP A 231 -29.41 6.58 -7.18
CA ASP A 231 -30.17 5.33 -7.32
C ASP A 231 -29.24 4.13 -7.30
N LEU A 232 -28.78 3.76 -6.09
CA LEU A 232 -27.84 2.66 -5.90
C LEU A 232 -28.47 1.29 -6.12
N GLY A 233 -29.77 1.14 -5.88
CA GLY A 233 -30.44 -0.16 -5.87
C GLY A 233 -29.98 -1.06 -4.71
N LEU A 234 -30.22 -2.37 -4.84
CA LEU A 234 -29.89 -3.37 -3.81
C LEU A 234 -28.48 -3.96 -4.01
N PRO A 235 -27.77 -4.36 -2.93
CA PRO A 235 -26.52 -5.10 -3.03
C PRO A 235 -26.69 -6.41 -3.80
N ARG A 236 -25.82 -6.66 -4.78
CA ARG A 236 -25.83 -7.88 -5.58
C ARG A 236 -25.34 -9.06 -4.74
N TRP A 237 -26.14 -10.11 -4.62
CA TRP A 237 -25.80 -11.23 -3.73
C TRP A 237 -24.53 -11.98 -4.21
N GLN A 238 -24.31 -12.12 -5.52
CA GLN A 238 -23.14 -12.81 -6.07
C GLN A 238 -21.83 -12.10 -5.69
N LEU A 239 -21.80 -10.78 -5.91
CA LEU A 239 -20.66 -9.94 -5.55
C LEU A 239 -20.52 -9.80 -4.04
N THR A 240 -21.63 -9.76 -3.30
CA THR A 240 -21.61 -9.75 -1.83
C THR A 240 -21.00 -11.04 -1.29
N ALA A 241 -21.31 -12.20 -1.86
CA ALA A 241 -20.70 -13.47 -1.49
C ALA A 241 -19.20 -13.50 -1.80
N CYS A 242 -18.79 -12.96 -2.96
CA CYS A 242 -17.37 -12.81 -3.29
C CYS A 242 -16.67 -11.88 -2.30
N LEU A 243 -17.29 -10.75 -1.93
CA LEU A 243 -16.76 -9.82 -0.95
C LEU A 243 -16.63 -10.46 0.43
N VAL A 244 -17.63 -11.24 0.90
CA VAL A 244 -17.52 -12.01 2.14
C VAL A 244 -16.30 -12.94 2.10
N LEU A 245 -16.08 -13.64 0.99
CA LEU A 245 -14.93 -14.52 0.85
C LEU A 245 -13.60 -13.74 0.88
N VAL A 246 -13.49 -12.59 0.20
CA VAL A 246 -12.31 -11.71 0.27
C VAL A 246 -12.03 -11.29 1.71
N ILE A 247 -13.05 -10.85 2.44
CA ILE A 247 -12.96 -10.38 3.82
C ILE A 247 -12.54 -11.53 4.77
N VAL A 248 -13.05 -12.74 4.55
CA VAL A 248 -12.63 -13.94 5.29
C VAL A 248 -11.14 -14.26 5.04
N LEU A 249 -10.70 -14.20 3.79
CA LEU A 249 -9.28 -14.40 3.43
C LEU A 249 -8.38 -13.34 4.08
N LEU A 250 -8.78 -12.07 4.07
CA LEU A 250 -8.05 -10.98 4.71
C LEU A 250 -7.99 -11.16 6.23
N TYR A 251 -9.09 -11.51 6.88
CA TYR A 251 -9.14 -11.77 8.31
C TYR A 251 -8.14 -12.86 8.73
N PHE A 252 -8.18 -14.04 8.10
CA PHE A 252 -7.27 -15.14 8.45
C PHE A 252 -5.81 -14.87 8.08
N SER A 253 -5.55 -13.95 7.15
CA SER A 253 -4.19 -13.54 6.82
C SER A 253 -3.61 -12.59 7.88
N LEU A 254 -4.46 -11.73 8.46
CA LEU A 254 -4.06 -10.65 9.39
C LEU A 254 -4.26 -10.96 10.89
N TRP A 255 -5.08 -11.96 11.25
CA TRP A 255 -5.47 -12.24 12.65
C TRP A 255 -4.30 -12.41 13.62
N LYS A 256 -3.20 -13.06 13.20
CA LYS A 256 -1.96 -13.25 13.97
C LYS A 256 -0.84 -12.30 13.53
N GLY A 257 -1.20 -11.21 12.86
CA GLY A 257 -0.29 -10.18 12.37
C GLY A 257 0.75 -10.69 11.37
N VAL A 258 1.95 -10.11 11.44
CA VAL A 258 3.04 -10.34 10.48
C VAL A 258 3.54 -11.80 10.42
N LYS A 259 3.26 -12.63 11.43
CA LYS A 259 3.62 -14.06 11.44
C LYS A 259 2.81 -14.89 10.44
N THR A 260 1.54 -14.58 10.25
CA THR A 260 0.68 -15.25 9.25
C THR A 260 0.79 -14.54 7.91
N SER A 261 0.70 -13.21 7.91
CA SER A 261 0.83 -12.40 6.69
C SER A 261 2.13 -12.71 5.95
N GLY A 262 3.26 -12.79 6.68
CA GLY A 262 4.57 -13.10 6.11
C GLY A 262 4.70 -14.49 5.47
N LYS A 263 3.77 -15.41 5.73
CA LYS A 263 3.72 -16.73 5.05
C LYS A 263 2.83 -16.70 3.81
N VAL A 264 1.71 -15.97 3.85
CA VAL A 264 0.78 -15.83 2.73
C VAL A 264 1.46 -15.14 1.55
N VAL A 265 2.24 -14.08 1.82
CA VAL A 265 2.98 -13.29 0.81
C VAL A 265 3.94 -14.09 -0.06
N TRP A 266 4.38 -15.27 0.37
CA TRP A 266 5.23 -16.12 -0.47
C TRP A 266 4.53 -16.60 -1.73
N ILE A 267 3.22 -16.81 -1.67
CA ILE A 267 2.42 -17.22 -2.81
C ILE A 267 1.90 -15.99 -3.54
N THR A 268 1.28 -15.07 -2.78
CA THR A 268 0.59 -13.91 -3.35
C THR A 268 1.55 -12.92 -4.01
N ALA A 269 2.77 -12.72 -3.48
CA ALA A 269 3.72 -11.80 -4.10
C ALA A 269 4.52 -12.42 -5.26
N THR A 270 4.64 -13.75 -5.33
CA THR A 270 5.48 -14.42 -6.35
C THR A 270 4.68 -14.86 -7.57
N MET A 271 3.42 -15.27 -7.37
CA MET A 271 2.55 -15.75 -8.45
C MET A 271 2.33 -14.72 -9.58
N PRO A 272 2.14 -13.42 -9.31
CA PRO A 272 2.00 -12.42 -10.37
C PRO A 272 3.19 -12.40 -11.34
N TYR A 273 4.42 -12.57 -10.87
CA TYR A 273 5.60 -12.59 -11.73
C TYR A 273 5.62 -13.79 -12.67
N MET A 274 5.18 -14.96 -12.19
CA MET A 274 5.05 -16.15 -13.03
C MET A 274 4.01 -15.92 -14.13
N VAL A 275 2.85 -15.36 -13.78
CA VAL A 275 1.75 -15.12 -14.72
C VAL A 275 2.10 -14.01 -15.71
N LEU A 276 2.64 -12.88 -15.26
CA LEU A 276 3.08 -11.79 -16.14
C LEU A 276 4.14 -12.27 -17.14
N THR A 277 5.07 -13.13 -16.72
CA THR A 277 6.06 -13.71 -17.64
C THR A 277 5.41 -14.62 -18.67
N ALA A 278 4.48 -15.49 -18.26
CA ALA A 278 3.75 -16.37 -19.19
C ALA A 278 2.89 -15.58 -20.19
N LEU A 279 2.17 -14.55 -19.71
CA LEU A 279 1.38 -13.65 -20.55
C LEU A 279 2.25 -12.80 -21.47
N LEU A 280 3.45 -12.39 -21.04
CA LEU A 280 4.39 -11.70 -21.90
C LEU A 280 4.82 -12.58 -23.07
N LEU A 281 5.27 -13.81 -22.78
CA LEU A 281 5.68 -14.78 -23.79
C LEU A 281 4.55 -15.08 -24.76
N ARG A 282 3.31 -15.23 -24.28
CA ARG A 282 2.16 -15.44 -25.15
C ARG A 282 1.81 -14.18 -25.95
N GLY A 283 1.74 -13.03 -25.30
CA GLY A 283 1.33 -11.75 -25.87
C GLY A 283 2.22 -11.32 -27.04
N VAL A 284 3.54 -11.45 -26.92
CA VAL A 284 4.47 -11.08 -28.01
C VAL A 284 4.37 -11.99 -29.24
N THR A 285 3.78 -13.19 -29.11
CA THR A 285 3.55 -14.12 -30.24
C THR A 285 2.24 -13.84 -30.99
N LEU A 286 1.39 -12.95 -30.49
CA LEU A 286 0.12 -12.61 -31.12
C LEU A 286 0.32 -11.67 -32.33
N PRO A 287 -0.51 -11.79 -33.38
CA PRO A 287 -0.46 -10.85 -34.49
C PRO A 287 -0.80 -9.43 -33.98
N GLY A 288 -0.07 -8.42 -34.45
CA GLY A 288 -0.34 -7.02 -34.07
C GLY A 288 0.28 -6.59 -32.75
N ALA A 289 0.87 -7.50 -31.98
CA ALA A 289 1.56 -7.19 -30.72
C ALA A 289 2.67 -6.14 -30.90
N ILE A 290 3.39 -6.17 -32.04
CA ILE A 290 4.44 -5.20 -32.36
C ILE A 290 3.87 -3.78 -32.48
N GLU A 291 2.69 -3.59 -33.08
CA GLU A 291 2.07 -2.26 -33.20
C GLU A 291 1.63 -1.72 -31.84
N GLY A 292 1.14 -2.59 -30.97
CA GLY A 292 0.89 -2.24 -29.57
C GLY A 292 2.14 -1.80 -28.82
N ILE A 293 3.23 -2.55 -28.92
CA ILE A 293 4.51 -2.22 -28.28
C ILE A 293 5.11 -0.92 -28.85
N LYS A 294 4.99 -0.70 -30.17
CA LYS A 294 5.37 0.58 -30.81
C LYS A 294 4.56 1.74 -30.25
N ALA A 295 3.25 1.56 -30.03
CA ALA A 295 2.42 2.59 -29.41
C ALA A 295 2.86 2.90 -27.97
N TYR A 296 3.14 1.87 -27.18
CA TYR A 296 3.65 2.00 -25.81
C TYR A 296 4.97 2.76 -25.71
N LEU A 297 5.92 2.44 -26.59
CA LEU A 297 7.26 3.02 -26.60
C LEU A 297 7.44 4.15 -27.62
N SER A 298 6.35 4.62 -28.23
CA SER A 298 6.39 5.79 -29.11
C SER A 298 6.90 6.99 -28.32
N VAL A 299 7.78 7.81 -28.91
CA VAL A 299 8.41 8.93 -28.17
C VAL A 299 7.90 10.24 -28.74
N ASP A 300 7.01 10.91 -28.00
CA ASP A 300 6.57 12.27 -28.32
C ASP A 300 7.01 13.26 -27.22
N PHE A 301 8.16 13.90 -27.44
CA PHE A 301 8.69 14.90 -26.51
C PHE A 301 7.83 16.16 -26.39
N ARG A 302 6.90 16.43 -27.32
CA ARG A 302 6.01 17.61 -27.22
C ARG A 302 5.07 17.50 -26.02
N ARG A 303 4.70 16.26 -25.66
CA ARG A 303 3.86 15.99 -24.49
C ARG A 303 4.53 16.43 -23.18
N LEU A 304 5.86 16.41 -23.08
CA LEU A 304 6.59 16.84 -21.88
C LEU A 304 6.45 18.34 -21.56
N CYS A 305 6.00 19.15 -22.52
CA CYS A 305 5.69 20.57 -22.29
C CYS A 305 4.37 20.76 -21.51
N GLU A 306 3.51 19.74 -21.44
CA GLU A 306 2.23 19.80 -20.73
C GLU A 306 2.43 19.50 -19.24
N ALA A 307 1.96 20.40 -18.37
CA ALA A 307 2.07 20.23 -16.91
C ALA A 307 1.35 18.97 -16.40
N SER A 308 0.26 18.55 -17.06
CA SER A 308 -0.49 17.34 -16.72
C SER A 308 0.36 16.07 -16.76
N VAL A 309 1.33 15.99 -17.69
CA VAL A 309 2.22 14.83 -17.81
C VAL A 309 3.07 14.65 -16.55
N TRP A 310 3.55 15.76 -15.98
CA TRP A 310 4.32 15.76 -14.74
C TRP A 310 3.45 15.45 -13.53
N ILE A 311 2.20 15.93 -13.49
CA ILE A 311 1.27 15.59 -12.40
C ILE A 311 0.95 14.09 -12.42
N ASP A 312 0.61 13.55 -13.60
CA ASP A 312 0.29 12.13 -13.77
C ASP A 312 1.48 11.25 -13.35
N ALA A 313 2.71 11.63 -13.70
CA ALA A 313 3.92 10.93 -13.27
C ALA A 313 4.12 11.01 -11.75
N ALA A 314 3.92 12.19 -11.14
CA ALA A 314 4.07 12.39 -9.69
C ALA A 314 3.09 11.52 -8.90
N THR A 315 1.81 11.63 -9.25
CA THR A 315 0.73 10.88 -8.63
C THR A 315 0.96 9.38 -8.81
N GLN A 316 1.33 8.93 -10.02
CA GLN A 316 1.65 7.52 -10.25
C GLN A 316 2.77 7.01 -9.36
N VAL A 317 3.85 7.78 -9.16
CA VAL A 317 4.98 7.37 -8.30
C VAL A 317 4.55 7.25 -6.84
N CYS A 318 3.79 8.22 -6.31
CA CYS A 318 3.31 8.18 -4.93
C CYS A 318 2.36 7.01 -4.68
N PHE A 319 1.38 6.80 -5.57
CA PHE A 319 0.42 5.71 -5.46
C PHE A 319 1.07 4.35 -5.66
N SER A 320 1.93 4.20 -6.66
CA SER A 320 2.59 2.92 -6.96
C SER A 320 3.57 2.48 -5.89
N LEU A 321 4.26 3.40 -5.21
CA LEU A 321 5.12 3.02 -4.08
C LEU A 321 4.36 2.84 -2.77
N GLY A 322 3.09 3.27 -2.71
CA GLY A 322 2.30 3.26 -1.49
C GLY A 322 2.87 4.15 -0.38
N VAL A 323 3.55 5.24 -0.74
CA VAL A 323 4.04 6.26 0.20
C VAL A 323 2.85 7.07 0.69
N GLY A 324 2.77 7.32 2.00
CA GLY A 324 1.68 8.07 2.64
C GLY A 324 0.49 7.23 3.08
N PHE A 325 0.56 5.91 2.94
CA PHE A 325 -0.44 4.99 3.48
C PHE A 325 -0.06 4.45 4.87
N GLY A 326 1.17 4.73 5.34
CA GLY A 326 1.65 4.29 6.65
C GLY A 326 1.87 2.78 6.75
N VAL A 327 1.73 2.07 5.63
CA VAL A 327 2.00 0.64 5.51
C VAL A 327 3.49 0.37 5.62
N LEU A 328 4.32 1.20 4.98
CA LEU A 328 5.78 1.10 5.07
C LEU A 328 6.27 1.33 6.50
N ILE A 329 5.69 2.30 7.19
CA ILE A 329 5.95 2.56 8.62
C ILE A 329 5.54 1.34 9.45
N ALA A 330 4.32 0.81 9.26
CA ALA A 330 3.84 -0.35 9.99
C ALA A 330 4.70 -1.60 9.74
N PHE A 331 4.99 -1.97 8.48
CA PHE A 331 5.81 -3.14 8.16
C PHE A 331 7.24 -3.02 8.66
N SER A 332 7.87 -1.85 8.52
CA SER A 332 9.24 -1.63 8.99
C SER A 332 9.35 -1.57 10.51
N SER A 333 8.27 -1.22 11.23
CA SER A 333 8.25 -1.25 12.70
C SER A 333 8.51 -2.66 13.28
N TYR A 334 8.19 -3.71 12.53
CA TYR A 334 8.44 -5.11 12.88
C TYR A 334 9.83 -5.61 12.47
N ASN A 335 10.66 -4.78 11.83
CA ASN A 335 12.03 -5.14 11.50
C ASN A 335 12.93 -5.18 12.73
N LYS A 336 14.06 -5.88 12.61
CA LYS A 336 15.16 -5.76 13.58
C LYS A 336 15.77 -4.36 13.47
N PHE A 337 16.14 -3.77 14.60
CA PHE A 337 16.68 -2.40 14.65
C PHE A 337 17.92 -2.19 13.75
N THR A 338 18.78 -3.21 13.66
CA THR A 338 20.02 -3.18 12.86
C THR A 338 19.84 -3.60 11.40
N ASN A 339 18.61 -3.81 10.93
CA ASN A 339 18.37 -4.20 9.55
C ASN A 339 18.72 -3.06 8.58
N ASN A 340 19.30 -3.41 7.43
CA ASN A 340 19.65 -2.43 6.41
C ASN A 340 18.41 -2.02 5.59
N CYS A 341 17.65 -1.06 6.10
CA CYS A 341 16.46 -0.51 5.45
C CYS A 341 16.79 0.27 4.16
N TYR A 342 18.00 0.81 4.01
CA TYR A 342 18.45 1.48 2.79
C TYR A 342 18.47 0.52 1.59
N ARG A 343 19.11 -0.65 1.76
CA ARG A 343 19.15 -1.68 0.72
C ARG A 343 17.75 -2.17 0.36
N ASP A 344 16.91 -2.36 1.37
CA ASP A 344 15.54 -2.84 1.17
C ASP A 344 14.72 -1.79 0.40
N ALA A 345 14.88 -0.50 0.68
CA ALA A 345 14.23 0.59 -0.06
C ALA A 345 14.62 0.62 -1.54
N ILE A 346 15.92 0.53 -1.86
CA ILE A 346 16.40 0.54 -3.25
C ILE A 346 15.91 -0.68 -4.02
N ILE A 347 15.97 -1.88 -3.42
CA ILE A 347 15.53 -3.11 -4.07
C ILE A 347 14.03 -3.05 -4.37
N THR A 348 13.20 -2.68 -3.39
CA THR A 348 11.76 -2.69 -3.57
C THR A 348 11.29 -1.65 -4.58
N THR A 349 11.82 -0.42 -4.53
CA THR A 349 11.45 0.65 -5.48
C THR A 349 11.87 0.31 -6.92
N ALA A 350 13.03 -0.35 -7.10
CA ALA A 350 13.48 -0.84 -8.40
C ALA A 350 12.60 -1.97 -8.93
N ILE A 351 12.27 -2.97 -8.10
CA ILE A 351 11.36 -4.06 -8.48
C ILE A 351 9.99 -3.51 -8.88
N ASN A 352 9.40 -2.63 -8.07
CA ASN A 352 8.11 -2.00 -8.38
C ASN A 352 8.11 -1.32 -9.76
N SER A 353 9.13 -0.52 -10.04
CA SER A 353 9.25 0.19 -11.32
C SER A 353 9.46 -0.77 -12.49
N LEU A 354 10.29 -1.80 -12.31
CA LEU A 354 10.53 -2.81 -13.33
C LEU A 354 9.28 -3.64 -13.62
N THR A 355 8.49 -3.96 -12.60
CA THR A 355 7.20 -4.66 -12.76
C THR A 355 6.21 -3.81 -13.54
N SER A 356 6.09 -2.53 -13.21
CA SER A 356 5.27 -1.57 -13.96
C SER A 356 5.67 -1.56 -15.44
N PHE A 357 6.97 -1.38 -15.71
CA PHE A 357 7.49 -1.33 -17.06
C PHE A 357 7.25 -2.64 -17.84
N SER A 358 7.48 -3.80 -17.20
CA SER A 358 7.29 -5.12 -17.79
C SER A 358 5.82 -5.44 -18.05
N SER A 359 4.94 -5.07 -17.12
CA SER A 359 3.49 -5.22 -17.30
C SER A 359 2.97 -4.39 -18.47
N GLY A 360 3.60 -3.23 -18.77
CA GLY A 360 3.27 -2.44 -19.95
C GLY A 360 3.48 -3.17 -21.27
N PHE A 361 4.53 -3.99 -21.38
CA PHE A 361 4.68 -4.87 -22.56
C PHE A 361 3.58 -5.92 -22.64
N VAL A 362 3.17 -6.49 -21.50
CA VAL A 362 2.06 -7.44 -21.46
C VAL A 362 0.78 -6.76 -21.94
N VAL A 363 0.38 -5.64 -21.34
CA VAL A 363 -0.82 -4.87 -21.72
C VAL A 363 -0.80 -4.51 -23.20
N PHE A 364 0.25 -3.85 -23.67
CA PHE A 364 0.27 -3.33 -25.02
C PHE A 364 0.42 -4.42 -26.08
N SER A 365 1.02 -5.57 -25.77
CA SER A 365 1.01 -6.72 -26.69
C SER A 365 -0.42 -7.23 -26.95
N PHE A 366 -1.26 -7.33 -25.92
CA PHE A 366 -2.66 -7.73 -26.05
C PHE A 366 -3.53 -6.63 -26.67
N LEU A 367 -3.31 -5.35 -26.31
CA LEU A 367 -4.03 -4.23 -26.93
C LEU A 367 -3.71 -4.08 -28.42
N GLY A 368 -2.46 -4.29 -28.83
CA GLY A 368 -2.08 -4.29 -30.24
C GLY A 368 -2.78 -5.41 -31.04
N TYR A 369 -2.87 -6.60 -30.45
CA TYR A 369 -3.64 -7.71 -31.00
C TYR A 369 -5.13 -7.37 -31.14
N MET A 370 -5.74 -6.79 -30.11
CA MET A 370 -7.15 -6.39 -30.14
C MET A 370 -7.42 -5.29 -31.18
N ALA A 371 -6.56 -4.26 -31.25
CA ALA A 371 -6.67 -3.20 -32.24
C ALA A 371 -6.62 -3.76 -33.68
N GLN A 372 -5.72 -4.71 -33.95
CA GLN A 372 -5.65 -5.36 -35.26
C GLN A 372 -6.89 -6.22 -35.55
N LYS A 373 -7.36 -6.99 -34.56
CA LYS A 373 -8.52 -7.88 -34.72
C LYS A 373 -9.81 -7.10 -35.02
N HIS A 374 -10.02 -5.97 -34.34
CA HIS A 374 -11.22 -5.14 -34.52
C HIS A 374 -11.05 -4.07 -35.60
N ASN A 375 -9.86 -3.94 -36.18
CA ASN A 375 -9.50 -2.90 -37.14
C ASN A 375 -9.82 -1.48 -36.63
N VAL A 376 -9.56 -1.26 -35.33
CA VAL A 376 -9.74 0.02 -34.63
C VAL A 376 -8.39 0.56 -34.18
N PRO A 377 -8.22 1.89 -34.07
CA PRO A 377 -6.98 2.44 -33.54
C PRO A 377 -6.79 2.05 -32.06
N ILE A 378 -5.53 1.87 -31.65
CA ILE A 378 -5.17 1.45 -30.28
C ILE A 378 -5.77 2.38 -29.20
N ARG A 379 -5.95 3.67 -29.50
CA ARG A 379 -6.54 4.65 -28.58
C ARG A 379 -7.97 4.31 -28.13
N ASP A 380 -8.73 3.60 -28.96
CA ASP A 380 -10.13 3.28 -28.69
C ASP A 380 -10.25 2.04 -27.78
N VAL A 381 -9.19 1.21 -27.71
CA VAL A 381 -9.08 0.05 -26.82
C VAL A 381 -8.22 0.30 -25.58
N ALA A 382 -7.42 1.38 -25.59
CA ALA A 382 -6.57 1.78 -24.46
C ALA A 382 -7.36 2.67 -23.48
N THR A 383 -8.10 2.03 -22.56
CA THR A 383 -8.84 2.70 -21.49
C THR A 383 -8.12 2.58 -20.14
N ASP A 384 -8.30 3.54 -19.23
CA ASP A 384 -7.80 3.47 -17.85
C ASP A 384 -8.77 2.69 -16.93
N GLY A 385 -8.25 2.22 -15.80
CA GLY A 385 -9.04 1.71 -14.68
C GLY A 385 -9.63 0.30 -14.89
N PRO A 386 -10.73 -0.02 -14.18
CA PRO A 386 -11.30 -1.37 -14.17
C PRO A 386 -11.70 -1.92 -15.53
N GLY A 387 -12.10 -1.07 -16.48
CA GLY A 387 -12.48 -1.48 -17.82
C GLY A 387 -11.35 -2.20 -18.56
N LEU A 388 -10.09 -1.80 -18.36
CA LEU A 388 -8.96 -2.46 -18.99
C LEU A 388 -8.88 -3.94 -18.56
N ILE A 389 -8.99 -4.20 -17.25
CA ILE A 389 -8.80 -5.52 -16.66
C ILE A 389 -10.05 -6.41 -16.77
N PHE A 390 -11.26 -5.84 -16.70
CA PHE A 390 -12.51 -6.62 -16.66
C PHE A 390 -13.26 -6.66 -17.98
N ILE A 391 -12.87 -5.84 -18.98
CA ILE A 391 -13.48 -5.82 -20.31
C ILE A 391 -12.44 -6.22 -21.38
N ILE A 392 -11.40 -5.41 -21.55
CA ILE A 392 -10.46 -5.54 -22.69
C ILE A 392 -9.62 -6.82 -22.58
N TYR A 393 -9.06 -7.09 -21.40
CA TYR A 393 -8.24 -8.28 -21.18
C TYR A 393 -9.01 -9.60 -21.30
N PRO A 394 -10.18 -9.77 -20.66
CA PRO A 394 -10.97 -10.98 -20.79
C PRO A 394 -11.41 -11.22 -22.23
N GLU A 395 -11.74 -10.15 -22.97
CA GLU A 395 -12.04 -10.21 -24.40
C GLU A 395 -10.84 -10.72 -25.22
N ALA A 396 -9.63 -10.23 -24.93
CA ALA A 396 -8.41 -10.67 -25.61
C ALA A 396 -8.02 -12.12 -25.24
N ILE A 397 -8.21 -12.52 -23.99
CA ILE A 397 -7.95 -13.88 -23.51
C ILE A 397 -8.94 -14.89 -24.13
N ALA A 398 -10.19 -14.47 -24.31
CA ALA A 398 -11.24 -15.27 -24.93
C ALA A 398 -10.90 -15.75 -26.35
N THR A 399 -9.99 -15.06 -27.05
CA THR A 399 -9.57 -15.43 -28.41
C THR A 399 -8.47 -16.49 -28.44
N LEU A 400 -7.81 -16.74 -27.30
CA LEU A 400 -6.70 -17.67 -27.22
C LEU A 400 -7.18 -19.13 -27.22
N PRO A 401 -6.39 -20.07 -27.75
CA PRO A 401 -6.64 -21.47 -27.52
C PRO A 401 -6.53 -21.76 -26.01
N LEU A 402 -7.43 -22.60 -25.49
CA LEU A 402 -7.53 -22.89 -24.05
C LEU A 402 -7.83 -21.62 -23.22
N SER A 403 -8.68 -20.74 -23.74
CA SER A 403 -9.02 -19.44 -23.15
C SER A 403 -9.41 -19.52 -21.66
N SER A 404 -10.17 -20.54 -21.25
CA SER A 404 -10.55 -20.73 -19.84
C SER A 404 -9.36 -20.90 -18.90
N ALA A 405 -8.31 -21.63 -19.32
CA ALA A 405 -7.10 -21.80 -18.50
C ALA A 405 -6.34 -20.46 -18.35
N TRP A 406 -6.24 -19.70 -19.43
CA TRP A 406 -5.63 -18.36 -19.40
C TRP A 406 -6.43 -17.39 -18.52
N ALA A 407 -7.76 -17.44 -18.59
CA ALA A 407 -8.65 -16.60 -17.77
C ALA A 407 -8.48 -16.94 -16.28
N VAL A 408 -8.50 -18.21 -15.91
CA VAL A 408 -8.27 -18.66 -14.52
C VAL A 408 -6.94 -18.14 -14.00
N VAL A 409 -5.85 -18.32 -14.74
CA VAL A 409 -4.51 -17.88 -14.32
C VAL A 409 -4.42 -16.35 -14.22
N PHE A 410 -5.04 -15.62 -15.16
CA PHE A 410 -5.11 -14.16 -15.13
C PHE A 410 -5.88 -13.64 -13.92
N PHE A 411 -7.07 -14.18 -13.62
CA PHE A 411 -7.84 -13.73 -12.47
C PHE A 411 -7.21 -14.15 -11.14
N ILE A 412 -6.49 -15.28 -11.06
CA ILE A 412 -5.69 -15.59 -9.87
C ILE A 412 -4.58 -14.54 -9.69
N MET A 413 -3.88 -14.14 -10.75
CA MET A 413 -2.87 -13.07 -10.66
C MET A 413 -3.48 -11.79 -10.07
N LEU A 414 -4.63 -11.35 -10.56
CA LEU A 414 -5.32 -10.17 -10.05
C LEU A 414 -5.73 -10.31 -8.58
N LEU A 415 -6.22 -11.48 -8.18
CA LEU A 415 -6.53 -11.78 -6.78
C LEU A 415 -5.29 -11.68 -5.90
N THR A 416 -4.18 -12.26 -6.34
CA THR A 416 -2.93 -12.23 -5.57
C THR A 416 -2.34 -10.82 -5.44
N LEU A 417 -2.37 -10.02 -6.51
CA LEU A 417 -1.96 -8.60 -6.48
C LEU A 417 -2.86 -7.77 -5.55
N GLY A 418 -4.17 -7.99 -5.63
CA GLY A 418 -5.13 -7.28 -4.78
C GLY A 418 -4.99 -7.64 -3.30
N ILE A 419 -4.87 -8.92 -2.97
CA ILE A 419 -4.83 -9.38 -1.57
C ILE A 419 -3.61 -8.83 -0.84
N ASP A 420 -2.42 -8.79 -1.46
CA ASP A 420 -1.22 -8.26 -0.81
C ASP A 420 -1.33 -6.79 -0.44
N SER A 421 -1.79 -5.95 -1.36
CA SER A 421 -1.98 -4.53 -1.10
C SER A 421 -3.07 -4.29 -0.05
N ALA A 422 -4.17 -5.05 -0.09
CA ALA A 422 -5.24 -4.97 0.90
C ALA A 422 -4.77 -5.41 2.30
N MET A 423 -3.96 -6.47 2.39
CA MET A 423 -3.33 -6.89 3.64
C MET A 423 -2.46 -5.77 4.23
N GLY A 424 -1.61 -5.14 3.40
CA GLY A 424 -0.77 -4.03 3.84
C GLY A 424 -1.56 -2.83 4.35
N GLY A 425 -2.55 -2.36 3.58
CA GLY A 425 -3.42 -1.24 3.96
C GLY A 425 -4.14 -1.48 5.29
N MET A 426 -4.73 -2.67 5.47
CA MET A 426 -5.43 -3.04 6.69
C MET A 426 -4.48 -3.22 7.88
N GLU A 427 -3.30 -3.80 7.68
CA GLU A 427 -2.28 -3.93 8.74
C GLU A 427 -1.80 -2.57 9.23
N SER A 428 -1.73 -1.55 8.36
CA SER A 428 -1.40 -0.17 8.78
C SER A 428 -2.45 0.40 9.73
N VAL A 429 -3.73 0.23 9.42
CA VAL A 429 -4.84 0.67 10.28
C VAL A 429 -4.81 -0.07 11.62
N ILE A 430 -4.68 -1.40 11.58
CA ILE A 430 -4.65 -2.26 12.77
C ILE A 430 -3.46 -1.88 13.66
N THR A 431 -2.24 -1.82 13.10
CA THR A 431 -1.01 -1.52 13.82
C THR A 431 -1.02 -0.10 14.37
N GLY A 432 -1.46 0.87 13.57
CA GLY A 432 -1.52 2.28 13.97
C GLY A 432 -2.45 2.53 15.15
N LEU A 433 -3.57 1.80 15.24
CA LEU A 433 -4.54 1.92 16.35
C LEU A 433 -4.16 1.07 17.57
N ILE A 434 -3.64 -0.15 17.37
CA ILE A 434 -3.20 -1.01 18.48
C ILE A 434 -2.06 -0.37 19.27
N ASP A 435 -1.09 0.25 18.59
CA ASP A 435 0.05 0.88 19.26
C ASP A 435 -0.35 2.11 20.09
N GLU A 436 -1.45 2.77 19.73
CA GLU A 436 -1.97 3.93 20.45
C GLU A 436 -2.82 3.50 21.67
N PHE A 437 -3.66 2.48 21.52
CA PHE A 437 -4.58 2.03 22.55
C PHE A 437 -4.21 0.65 23.08
N GLN A 438 -3.50 0.61 24.23
CA GLN A 438 -3.01 -0.62 24.88
C GLN A 438 -4.11 -1.66 25.16
N LEU A 439 -5.36 -1.25 25.35
CA LEU A 439 -6.51 -2.15 25.53
C LEU A 439 -6.78 -3.03 24.31
N LEU A 440 -6.51 -2.53 23.10
CA LEU A 440 -6.71 -3.24 21.84
C LEU A 440 -5.67 -4.35 21.63
N HIS A 441 -4.45 -4.16 22.16
CA HIS A 441 -3.37 -5.14 22.01
C HIS A 441 -3.76 -6.52 22.59
N ARG A 442 -4.46 -6.54 23.73
CA ARG A 442 -4.91 -7.78 24.39
C ARG A 442 -5.95 -8.56 23.57
N HIS A 443 -6.71 -7.87 22.73
CA HIS A 443 -7.80 -8.45 21.94
C HIS A 443 -7.60 -8.22 20.43
N ARG A 444 -6.34 -8.30 19.96
CA ARG A 444 -5.99 -8.05 18.55
C ARG A 444 -6.89 -8.80 17.58
N GLU A 445 -7.14 -10.09 17.79
CA GLU A 445 -7.97 -10.91 16.90
C GLU A 445 -9.40 -10.35 16.77
N VAL A 446 -10.03 -9.96 17.88
CA VAL A 446 -11.37 -9.37 17.92
C VAL A 446 -11.37 -7.97 17.29
N PHE A 447 -10.31 -7.19 17.52
CA PHE A 447 -10.17 -5.87 16.93
C PHE A 447 -9.98 -5.92 15.41
N THR A 448 -9.14 -6.83 14.92
CA THR A 448 -8.96 -7.11 13.49
C THR A 448 -10.29 -7.52 12.88
N LEU A 449 -11.06 -8.40 13.54
CA LEU A 449 -12.41 -8.75 13.09
C LEU A 449 -13.32 -7.51 13.00
N GLY A 450 -13.28 -6.62 14.01
CA GLY A 450 -14.04 -5.38 14.02
C GLY A 450 -13.71 -4.46 12.83
N ILE A 451 -12.42 -4.26 12.52
CA ILE A 451 -12.00 -3.44 11.37
C ILE A 451 -12.43 -4.09 10.05
N VAL A 452 -12.20 -5.39 9.89
CA VAL A 452 -12.55 -6.15 8.69
C VAL A 452 -14.07 -6.16 8.45
N LEU A 453 -14.87 -6.25 9.51
CA LEU A 453 -16.32 -6.14 9.43
C LEU A 453 -16.78 -4.71 9.11
N ALA A 454 -16.12 -3.70 9.67
CA ALA A 454 -16.44 -2.30 9.36
C ALA A 454 -16.14 -1.96 7.88
N THR A 455 -15.01 -2.43 7.34
CA THR A 455 -14.71 -2.29 5.91
C THR A 455 -15.71 -3.04 5.06
N PHE A 456 -16.06 -4.28 5.42
CA PHE A 456 -17.10 -5.06 4.72
C PHE A 456 -18.44 -4.30 4.62
N LEU A 457 -18.95 -3.79 5.74
CA LEU A 457 -20.24 -3.08 5.78
C LEU A 457 -20.25 -1.85 4.89
N LEU A 458 -19.13 -1.12 4.80
CA LEU A 458 -19.01 0.07 3.96
C LEU A 458 -18.77 -0.29 2.48
N SER A 459 -18.02 -1.37 2.21
CA SER A 459 -17.84 -1.93 0.87
C SER A 459 -19.14 -2.40 0.24
N LEU A 460 -20.17 -2.78 1.03
CA LEU A 460 -21.49 -3.16 0.49
C LEU A 460 -22.12 -2.07 -0.37
N LEU A 461 -21.88 -0.79 -0.08
CA LEU A 461 -22.38 0.34 -0.87
C LEU A 461 -21.83 0.32 -2.31
N CYS A 462 -20.60 -0.14 -2.48
CA CYS A 462 -19.93 -0.26 -3.78
C CYS A 462 -20.31 -1.54 -4.56
N VAL A 463 -21.07 -2.45 -3.94
CA VAL A 463 -21.52 -3.74 -4.52
C VAL A 463 -23.01 -3.71 -4.91
N THR A 464 -23.64 -2.55 -4.80
CA THR A 464 -24.99 -2.28 -5.32
C THR A 464 -24.99 -2.13 -6.85
N ASN A 465 -26.18 -2.07 -7.47
CA ASN A 465 -26.31 -1.86 -8.92
C ASN A 465 -25.64 -0.55 -9.40
N GLY A 466 -25.77 0.52 -8.60
CA GLY A 466 -25.09 1.81 -8.81
C GLY A 466 -23.72 1.91 -8.14
N GLY A 467 -23.18 0.79 -7.64
CA GLY A 467 -21.98 0.75 -6.81
C GLY A 467 -20.72 1.26 -7.50
N ILE A 468 -20.65 1.15 -8.84
CA ILE A 468 -19.53 1.70 -9.63
C ILE A 468 -19.42 3.22 -9.51
N TYR A 469 -20.54 3.95 -9.36
CA TYR A 469 -20.51 5.40 -9.17
C TYR A 469 -19.92 5.76 -7.80
N VAL A 470 -20.26 5.01 -6.75
CA VAL A 470 -19.68 5.18 -5.41
C VAL A 470 -18.20 4.83 -5.43
N PHE A 471 -17.84 3.72 -6.09
CA PHE A 471 -16.45 3.31 -6.31
C PHE A 471 -15.63 4.43 -6.96
N THR A 472 -16.12 4.99 -8.08
CA THR A 472 -15.41 6.06 -8.81
C THR A 472 -15.30 7.34 -7.98
N LEU A 473 -16.33 7.69 -7.20
CA LEU A 473 -16.26 8.84 -6.30
C LEU A 473 -15.19 8.65 -5.23
N LEU A 474 -15.15 7.48 -4.59
CA LEU A 474 -14.17 7.16 -3.55
C LEU A 474 -12.75 7.07 -4.12
N ASP A 475 -12.55 6.39 -5.25
CA ASP A 475 -11.25 6.27 -5.91
C ASP A 475 -10.67 7.66 -6.25
N HIS A 476 -11.52 8.58 -6.73
CA HIS A 476 -11.10 9.94 -7.06
C HIS A 476 -10.75 10.79 -5.82
N PHE A 477 -11.61 10.80 -4.80
CA PHE A 477 -11.51 11.75 -3.69
C PHE A 477 -10.84 11.21 -2.43
N ALA A 478 -11.02 9.93 -2.08
CA ALA A 478 -10.58 9.41 -0.79
C ALA A 478 -9.06 9.42 -0.65
N ALA A 479 -8.36 9.06 -1.73
CA ALA A 479 -6.91 8.86 -1.74
C ALA A 479 -6.17 9.97 -2.50
N GLY A 480 -6.72 10.46 -3.62
CA GLY A 480 -6.03 11.35 -4.58
C GLY A 480 -5.26 12.52 -3.96
N THR A 481 -5.98 13.58 -3.61
CA THR A 481 -5.36 14.80 -3.05
C THR A 481 -4.95 14.62 -1.59
N SER A 482 -5.71 13.80 -0.83
CA SER A 482 -5.50 13.55 0.59
C SER A 482 -4.14 12.92 0.91
N ILE A 483 -3.70 11.93 0.12
CA ILE A 483 -2.39 11.28 0.29
C ILE A 483 -1.27 12.27 0.03
N LEU A 484 -1.34 13.00 -1.09
CA LEU A 484 -0.30 13.97 -1.44
C LEU A 484 -0.13 15.03 -0.35
N PHE A 485 -1.24 15.49 0.23
CA PHE A 485 -1.21 16.37 1.41
C PHE A 485 -0.61 15.67 2.64
N GLY A 486 -1.03 14.44 2.95
CA GLY A 486 -0.49 13.67 4.08
C GLY A 486 1.03 13.51 4.00
N VAL A 487 1.54 13.09 2.84
CA VAL A 487 2.98 12.92 2.58
C VAL A 487 3.73 14.24 2.62
N LEU A 488 3.12 15.34 2.15
CA LEU A 488 3.74 16.67 2.24
C LEU A 488 3.97 17.08 3.70
N ILE A 489 2.92 16.98 4.54
CA ILE A 489 3.04 17.33 5.95
C ILE A 489 3.97 16.33 6.67
N GLU A 490 3.98 15.06 6.27
CA GLU A 490 4.91 14.07 6.79
C GLU A 490 6.37 14.45 6.51
N ALA A 491 6.70 14.75 5.25
CA ALA A 491 8.04 15.15 4.85
C ALA A 491 8.48 16.43 5.56
N ILE A 492 7.58 17.40 5.71
CA ILE A 492 7.84 18.62 6.48
C ILE A 492 8.06 18.29 7.97
N GLY A 493 7.24 17.41 8.54
CA GLY A 493 7.33 17.00 9.93
C GLY A 493 8.66 16.32 10.27
N VAL A 494 9.11 15.38 9.42
CA VAL A 494 10.37 14.67 9.63
C VAL A 494 11.57 15.57 9.29
N ALA A 495 11.56 16.25 8.15
CA ALA A 495 12.74 16.96 7.68
C ALA A 495 12.97 18.31 8.39
N TRP A 496 11.90 19.04 8.71
CA TRP A 496 12.00 20.40 9.27
C TRP A 496 11.73 20.45 10.77
N PHE A 497 10.63 19.85 11.24
CA PHE A 497 10.30 19.90 12.68
C PHE A 497 11.21 18.97 13.50
N TYR A 498 11.28 17.70 13.14
CA TYR A 498 12.18 16.75 13.80
C TYR A 498 13.65 17.03 13.45
N GLY A 499 13.92 17.35 12.19
CA GLY A 499 15.21 17.82 11.71
C GLY A 499 16.03 16.71 11.04
N VAL A 500 16.45 16.96 9.79
CA VAL A 500 17.22 16.00 8.99
C VAL A 500 18.51 15.53 9.67
N GLN A 501 19.17 16.38 10.46
CA GLN A 501 20.40 16.00 11.15
C GLN A 501 20.16 14.94 12.23
N GLN A 502 19.09 15.08 13.02
CA GLN A 502 18.72 14.10 14.04
C GLN A 502 18.34 12.79 13.36
N PHE A 503 17.46 12.87 12.35
CA PHE A 503 17.05 11.70 11.57
C PHE A 503 18.23 10.95 10.91
N SER A 504 19.24 11.69 10.44
CA SER A 504 20.45 11.11 9.88
C SER A 504 21.32 10.40 10.92
N GLU A 505 21.32 10.87 12.17
CA GLU A 505 22.00 10.18 13.27
C GLU A 505 21.25 8.92 13.71
N ASP A 506 19.92 8.97 13.72
CA ASP A 506 19.07 7.81 14.01
C ASP A 506 19.30 6.70 12.98
N ILE A 507 19.38 7.05 11.68
CA ILE A 507 19.73 6.09 10.62
C ILE A 507 21.13 5.52 10.79
N LYS A 508 22.10 6.35 11.19
CA LYS A 508 23.46 5.90 11.46
C LYS A 508 23.50 4.94 12.65
N GLN A 509 22.69 5.18 13.67
CA GLN A 509 22.56 4.29 14.82
C GLN A 509 22.00 2.92 14.42
N MET A 510 21.07 2.86 13.46
CA MET A 510 20.51 1.60 12.94
C MET A 510 21.47 0.87 12.00
N THR A 511 21.99 1.56 10.99
CA THR A 511 22.67 0.95 9.83
C THR A 511 24.20 1.07 9.87
N GLY A 512 24.73 1.86 10.79
CA GLY A 512 26.16 2.18 10.91
C GLY A 512 26.63 3.29 9.96
N GLN A 513 25.83 3.72 8.99
CA GLN A 513 26.21 4.71 7.99
C GLN A 513 25.23 5.90 7.99
N ARG A 514 25.77 7.13 7.87
CA ARG A 514 24.93 8.33 7.71
C ARG A 514 24.42 8.44 6.27
N PRO A 515 23.17 8.87 6.06
CA PRO A 515 22.68 9.22 4.73
C PRO A 515 23.55 10.29 4.05
N ASN A 516 23.88 10.05 2.78
CA ASN A 516 24.61 11.01 1.95
C ASN A 516 23.83 12.32 1.78
N LEU A 517 24.52 13.38 1.36
CA LEU A 517 23.92 14.71 1.16
C LEU A 517 22.72 14.69 0.20
N TYR A 518 22.74 13.80 -0.79
CA TYR A 518 21.64 13.57 -1.71
C TYR A 518 20.30 13.33 -1.00
N TRP A 519 20.23 12.31 -0.12
CA TRP A 519 19.00 11.96 0.60
C TRP A 519 18.52 13.11 1.49
N ARG A 520 19.46 13.78 2.15
CA ARG A 520 19.19 14.91 3.06
C ARG A 520 18.61 16.11 2.32
N LEU A 521 19.13 16.43 1.13
CA LEU A 521 18.58 17.47 0.25
C LEU A 521 17.21 17.09 -0.31
N CYS A 522 17.01 15.83 -0.70
CA CYS A 522 15.72 15.34 -1.18
C CYS A 522 14.64 15.50 -0.11
N TRP A 523 14.87 15.01 1.11
CA TRP A 523 13.90 15.10 2.19
C TRP A 523 13.60 16.53 2.62
N LYS A 524 14.61 17.39 2.70
CA LYS A 524 14.41 18.75 3.21
C LYS A 524 13.82 19.71 2.19
N LEU A 525 14.29 19.65 0.94
CA LEU A 525 13.99 20.67 -0.07
C LEU A 525 13.23 20.09 -1.26
N VAL A 526 13.80 19.07 -1.92
CA VAL A 526 13.28 18.65 -3.24
C VAL A 526 11.90 18.03 -3.11
N SER A 527 11.71 17.03 -2.25
CA SER A 527 10.43 16.35 -2.10
C SER A 527 9.33 17.28 -1.56
N PRO A 528 9.53 18.09 -0.50
CA PRO A 528 8.47 18.98 -0.01
C PRO A 528 8.08 20.08 -1.00
N CYS A 529 9.05 20.74 -1.65
CA CYS A 529 8.75 21.77 -2.65
C CYS A 529 7.97 21.17 -3.83
N PHE A 530 8.35 19.96 -4.24
CA PHE A 530 7.70 19.26 -5.33
C PHE A 530 6.28 18.81 -4.96
N LEU A 531 6.10 18.14 -3.82
CA LEU A 531 4.78 17.73 -3.34
C LEU A 531 3.86 18.93 -3.15
N LEU A 532 4.38 20.05 -2.63
CA LEU A 532 3.63 21.29 -2.52
C LEU A 532 3.15 21.79 -3.89
N PHE A 533 4.03 21.80 -4.88
CA PHE A 533 3.67 22.16 -6.25
C PHE A 533 2.56 21.25 -6.78
N VAL A 534 2.70 19.92 -6.68
CA VAL A 534 1.71 18.96 -7.17
C VAL A 534 0.37 19.10 -6.45
N VAL A 535 0.36 19.27 -5.12
CA VAL A 535 -0.87 19.48 -4.34
C VAL A 535 -1.59 20.76 -4.80
N VAL A 536 -0.85 21.87 -4.93
CA VAL A 536 -1.43 23.16 -5.38
C VAL A 536 -2.00 23.02 -6.79
N VAL A 537 -1.26 22.44 -7.73
CA VAL A 537 -1.76 22.29 -9.10
C VAL A 537 -2.95 21.32 -9.15
N SER A 538 -2.92 20.21 -8.42
CA SER A 538 -4.03 19.25 -8.32
C SER A 538 -5.33 19.91 -7.86
N ILE A 539 -5.26 20.81 -6.87
CA ILE A 539 -6.42 21.58 -6.39
C ILE A 539 -6.88 22.61 -7.43
N VAL A 540 -5.95 23.34 -8.06
CA VAL A 540 -6.27 24.39 -9.04
C VAL A 540 -6.84 23.82 -10.34
N THR A 541 -6.33 22.69 -10.81
CA THR A 541 -6.77 22.03 -12.05
C THR A 541 -7.82 20.94 -11.79
N PHE A 542 -8.49 20.98 -10.63
CA PHE A 542 -9.53 20.04 -10.28
C PHE A 542 -10.63 20.00 -11.34
N ARG A 543 -11.03 18.79 -11.74
CA ARG A 543 -12.16 18.55 -12.63
C ARG A 543 -13.10 17.55 -11.97
N PRO A 544 -14.41 17.78 -12.00
CA PRO A 544 -15.38 16.82 -11.50
C PRO A 544 -15.17 15.43 -12.13
N PRO A 545 -15.26 14.34 -11.34
CA PRO A 545 -15.20 12.99 -11.88
C PRO A 545 -16.36 12.74 -12.86
N HIS A 546 -16.14 11.83 -13.80
CA HIS A 546 -17.13 11.33 -14.74
C HIS A 546 -16.94 9.82 -14.90
N TYR A 547 -18.01 9.12 -15.22
CA TYR A 547 -17.97 7.68 -15.54
C TYR A 547 -18.69 7.45 -16.86
N GLY A 548 -17.95 7.14 -17.92
CA GLY A 548 -18.50 7.10 -19.28
C GLY A 548 -19.17 8.43 -19.65
N ALA A 549 -20.45 8.39 -19.98
CA ALA A 549 -21.26 9.58 -20.27
C ALA A 549 -21.92 10.22 -19.04
N TYR A 550 -21.84 9.58 -17.86
CA TYR A 550 -22.46 10.08 -16.63
C TYR A 550 -21.59 11.14 -15.97
N VAL A 551 -22.21 12.29 -15.67
CA VAL A 551 -21.60 13.41 -14.94
C VAL A 551 -22.13 13.42 -13.51
N PHE A 552 -21.21 13.50 -12.54
CA PHE A 552 -21.59 13.48 -11.14
C PHE A 552 -22.29 14.78 -10.73
N PRO A 553 -23.39 14.70 -9.96
CA PRO A 553 -24.11 15.88 -9.47
C PRO A 553 -23.25 16.66 -8.46
N ASP A 554 -23.51 17.95 -8.32
CA ASP A 554 -22.72 18.84 -7.46
C ASP A 554 -22.68 18.39 -6.00
N TRP A 555 -23.78 17.84 -5.48
CA TRP A 555 -23.84 17.33 -4.11
C TRP A 555 -22.87 16.15 -3.91
N ALA A 556 -22.65 15.30 -4.93
CA ALA A 556 -21.72 14.19 -4.86
C ALA A 556 -20.27 14.70 -4.86
N ASN A 557 -19.99 15.77 -5.61
CA ASN A 557 -18.69 16.45 -5.56
C ASN A 557 -18.42 17.05 -4.17
N VAL A 558 -19.43 17.69 -3.55
CA VAL A 558 -19.32 18.20 -2.18
C VAL A 558 -19.07 17.07 -1.19
N LEU A 559 -19.76 15.94 -1.33
CA LEU A 559 -19.53 14.75 -0.51
C LEU A 559 -18.10 14.21 -0.69
N GLY A 560 -17.61 14.13 -1.93
CA GLY A 560 -16.23 13.73 -2.23
C GLY A 560 -15.20 14.63 -1.53
N TRP A 561 -15.37 15.95 -1.64
CA TRP A 561 -14.53 16.91 -0.92
C TRP A 561 -14.65 16.80 0.61
N ALA A 562 -15.83 16.48 1.15
CA ALA A 562 -16.00 16.21 2.57
C ALA A 562 -15.19 14.98 3.03
N ILE A 563 -15.13 13.92 2.21
CA ILE A 563 -14.31 12.72 2.47
C ILE A 563 -12.81 13.04 2.36
N ALA A 564 -12.39 13.84 1.37
CA ALA A 564 -11.00 14.23 1.24
C ALA A 564 -10.56 15.09 2.45
N THR A 565 -11.35 16.13 2.77
CA THR A 565 -11.06 17.06 3.85
C THR A 565 -11.18 16.45 5.24
N SER A 566 -12.01 15.42 5.45
CA SER A 566 -12.10 14.73 6.75
C SER A 566 -10.76 14.14 7.19
N SER A 567 -10.01 13.56 6.26
CA SER A 567 -8.66 13.04 6.52
C SER A 567 -7.66 14.18 6.73
N MET A 568 -7.63 15.16 5.84
CA MET A 568 -6.70 16.30 5.92
C MET A 568 -6.90 17.14 7.20
N ALA A 569 -8.14 17.26 7.68
CA ALA A 569 -8.49 18.01 8.88
C ALA A 569 -7.96 17.37 10.17
N MET A 570 -7.59 16.09 10.17
CA MET A 570 -7.02 15.43 11.36
C MET A 570 -5.71 16.09 11.81
N VAL A 571 -4.91 16.63 10.88
CA VAL A 571 -3.69 17.38 11.19
C VAL A 571 -3.98 18.62 12.04
N PRO A 572 -4.76 19.63 11.56
CA PRO A 572 -5.03 20.83 12.35
C PRO A 572 -5.89 20.56 13.59
N ILE A 573 -6.84 19.62 13.54
CA ILE A 573 -7.66 19.26 14.71
C ILE A 573 -6.78 18.72 15.84
N TYR A 574 -5.89 17.78 15.54
CA TYR A 574 -5.00 17.21 16.56
C TYR A 574 -3.99 18.24 17.07
N ALA A 575 -3.42 19.06 16.18
CA ALA A 575 -2.51 20.13 16.56
C ALA A 575 -3.17 21.12 17.54
N THR A 576 -4.41 21.53 17.25
CA THR A 576 -5.20 22.42 18.12
C THR A 576 -5.52 21.75 19.45
N TYR A 577 -6.00 20.50 19.44
CA TYR A 577 -6.27 19.72 20.65
C TYR A 577 -5.03 19.61 21.55
N LYS A 578 -3.86 19.32 20.97
CA LYS A 578 -2.61 19.17 21.72
C LYS A 578 -2.14 20.49 22.34
N LEU A 579 -2.20 21.59 21.60
CA LEU A 579 -1.84 22.92 22.10
C LEU A 579 -2.79 23.43 23.19
N CYS A 580 -4.08 23.09 23.10
CA CYS A 580 -5.07 23.42 24.12
C CYS A 580 -4.88 22.58 25.40
N SER A 581 -4.51 21.30 25.26
CA SER A 581 -4.38 20.37 26.39
C SER A 581 -3.11 20.59 27.24
N LEU A 582 -2.05 21.16 26.66
CA LEU A 582 -0.80 21.42 27.38
C LEU A 582 -0.96 22.65 28.32
N PRO A 583 -0.57 22.56 29.60
CA PRO A 583 -0.55 23.72 30.50
C PRO A 583 0.63 24.67 30.17
N GLY A 584 0.54 25.93 30.57
CA GLY A 584 1.62 26.93 30.43
C GLY A 584 1.37 28.02 29.38
N SER A 585 2.39 28.83 29.13
CA SER A 585 2.38 29.90 28.13
C SER A 585 2.42 29.35 26.70
N PHE A 586 2.04 30.16 25.69
CA PHE A 586 2.06 29.72 24.29
C PHE A 586 3.44 29.20 23.84
N ARG A 587 4.52 29.83 24.29
CA ARG A 587 5.88 29.44 23.94
C ARG A 587 6.29 28.10 24.56
N GLU A 588 5.90 27.84 25.82
CA GLU A 588 6.14 26.56 26.50
C GLU A 588 5.31 25.45 25.87
N LYS A 589 4.02 25.71 25.61
CA LYS A 589 3.13 24.78 24.89
C LYS A 589 3.75 24.36 23.56
N LEU A 590 4.24 25.33 22.78
CA LEU A 590 4.86 25.06 21.48
C LEU A 590 6.17 24.26 21.62
N ALA A 591 6.99 24.55 22.63
CA ALA A 591 8.21 23.79 22.92
C ALA A 591 7.89 22.31 23.20
N TYR A 592 6.98 22.03 24.14
CA TYR A 592 6.58 20.65 24.46
C TYR A 592 5.87 19.94 23.30
N ALA A 593 5.20 20.68 22.41
CA ALA A 593 4.46 20.10 21.30
C ALA A 593 5.35 19.74 20.10
N ILE A 594 6.48 20.44 19.90
CA ILE A 594 7.41 20.19 18.79
C ILE A 594 8.55 19.25 19.22
N THR A 595 8.96 19.26 20.48
CA THR A 595 10.07 18.42 20.94
C THR A 595 9.65 16.94 21.05
N PRO A 596 10.50 15.99 20.60
CA PRO A 596 10.25 14.56 20.74
C PRO A 596 9.96 14.15 22.19
N GLU A 597 9.09 13.16 22.41
CA GLU A 597 8.73 12.74 23.78
C GLU A 597 9.93 12.25 24.59
N LYS A 598 10.89 11.59 23.93
CA LYS A 598 12.15 11.11 24.54
C LYS A 598 13.04 12.26 25.04
N ASP A 599 12.89 13.45 24.46
CA ASP A 599 13.73 14.62 24.70
C ASP A 599 13.05 15.69 25.56
N ARG A 600 11.88 15.40 26.16
CA ARG A 600 11.14 16.36 27.01
C ARG A 600 11.98 16.92 28.17
N GLN A 601 12.90 16.13 28.70
CA GLN A 601 13.83 16.56 29.74
C GLN A 601 14.72 17.74 29.31
N LEU A 602 14.96 17.94 28.00
CA LEU A 602 15.69 19.09 27.48
C LEU A 602 14.84 20.36 27.49
N VAL A 603 13.52 20.23 27.29
CA VAL A 603 12.57 21.36 27.40
C VAL A 603 12.53 21.86 28.83
N ASP A 604 12.50 20.96 29.81
CA ASP A 604 12.54 21.30 31.24
C ASP A 604 13.83 22.05 31.63
N ARG A 605 14.92 21.84 30.87
CA ARG A 605 16.21 22.55 31.01
C ARG A 605 16.28 23.84 30.19
N GLY A 606 15.24 24.20 29.45
CA GLY A 606 15.17 25.38 28.59
C GLY A 606 15.87 25.23 27.23
N GLU A 607 16.37 24.04 26.88
CA GLU A 607 17.12 23.78 25.65
C GLU A 607 16.20 23.23 24.55
N VAL A 608 15.56 24.14 23.80
CA VAL A 608 14.69 23.76 22.66
C VAL A 608 15.45 23.95 21.35
N ARG A 609 15.95 22.86 20.78
CA ARG A 609 16.73 22.88 19.52
C ARG A 609 15.97 23.55 18.38
N GLN A 610 14.65 23.35 18.31
CA GLN A 610 13.79 23.89 17.27
C GLN A 610 13.61 25.42 17.35
N PHE A 611 14.00 26.07 18.45
CA PHE A 611 14.03 27.54 18.53
C PHE A 611 15.34 28.15 18.00
N THR A 612 16.30 27.33 17.58
CA THR A 612 17.58 27.82 17.04
C THR A 612 17.55 27.91 15.50
N LEU A 613 18.02 29.02 14.94
CA LEU A 613 18.16 29.20 13.47
C LEU A 613 19.02 28.11 12.83
N ARG A 614 20.00 27.58 13.58
CA ARG A 614 20.89 26.51 13.13
C ARG A 614 20.13 25.22 12.79
N HIS A 615 19.08 24.88 13.55
CA HIS A 615 18.22 23.72 13.28
C HIS A 615 17.55 23.81 11.91
N TRP A 616 17.00 24.99 11.58
CA TRP A 616 16.29 25.21 10.32
C TRP A 616 17.22 25.34 9.12
N LEU A 617 18.46 25.78 9.30
CA LEU A 617 19.41 26.02 8.20
C LEU A 617 20.29 24.81 7.87
N LEU A 618 20.55 23.89 8.81
CA LEU A 618 21.44 22.74 8.58
C LEU A 618 20.82 21.64 7.71
N VAL A 619 21.59 21.12 6.76
CA VAL A 619 21.25 20.00 5.86
C VAL A 619 22.15 18.81 6.12
#